data_AF-A0A2R8CQ22-F1
#
_entry.id   AF-A0A2R8CQ22-F1
#
_cell.length_a   1.000
_cell.length_b   1.000
_cell.length_c   1.000
_cell.angle_alpha   90.00
_cell.angle_beta   90.00
_cell.angle_gamma   90.00
#
_symmetry.space_group_name_H-M   'P 1'
#
loop_
_entity.id
_entity.type
_entity.pdbx_description
1 polymer ?
#
loop_
_entity_poly.entity_id
_entity_poly.type
_entity_poly.pdbx_seq_one_letter_code
_entity_poly.pdbx_strand_id
1 'polypeptide(L)'
;MLETRKVFIDTQSFVKAGLHFDGPAFESFRKYCEANELFHVSTSVVDREVKSKIALSVKDAISAIQTFRRKARLLSSLADNKIKRLFEEIPDEDIYKKAKDVFDCFMSACSTEIVGADGIDPEELLFLYFDRKPPFGDGKKKAEFPDAISILSLKSYLQDDEKIYVVSDDGDLKAFCADDPNFISVESLDKLLDIYTTHTSVRHEQVKQYFIVNENQIKQKITEFLEDCDVYNSSTWEDAEVDGGLTIINLGDIEPSVLYIDDEESQVTFDIDVEFKVTVTGPDFNNGIYDREDGRMYTFDSTSRTSTISTTYTVEVFLHYEFVDGELVNAKDDDLYIAGTSGGIEVAVEENETDWY
;
A
#
# COMPACT_ATOMS: atom_id res chain seq x y z
N MET A 1 19.29 -15.90 -2.20
CA MET A 1 19.29 -16.99 -1.20
C MET A 1 19.00 -16.34 0.15
N LEU A 2 18.23 -17.00 1.03
CA LEU A 2 17.89 -16.47 2.35
C LEU A 2 19.14 -16.44 3.23
N GLU A 3 19.42 -15.28 3.85
CA GLU A 3 20.64 -15.04 4.65
C GLU A 3 20.36 -15.03 6.15
N THR A 4 19.14 -14.70 6.55
CA THR A 4 18.68 -14.65 7.95
C THR A 4 17.17 -14.83 8.01
N ARG A 5 16.63 -15.05 9.21
CA ARG A 5 15.19 -15.07 9.48
C ARG A 5 14.74 -13.88 10.32
N LYS A 6 15.66 -13.03 10.78
CA LYS A 6 15.33 -11.80 11.49
C LYS A 6 14.91 -10.74 10.48
N VAL A 7 13.81 -10.06 10.76
CA VAL A 7 13.19 -9.08 9.87
C VAL A 7 12.85 -7.84 10.67
N PHE A 8 13.31 -6.70 10.20
CA PHE A 8 12.90 -5.38 10.64
C PHE A 8 12.05 -4.73 9.55
N ILE A 9 10.86 -4.25 9.92
CA ILE A 9 9.96 -3.53 9.03
C ILE A 9 9.98 -2.07 9.42
N ASP A 10 10.38 -1.22 8.48
CA ASP A 10 10.42 0.22 8.67
C ASP A 10 9.02 0.85 8.75
N THR A 11 8.88 1.98 9.43
CA THR A 11 7.63 2.74 9.57
C THR A 11 7.00 3.01 8.20
N GLN A 12 7.82 3.32 7.20
CA GLN A 12 7.37 3.63 5.84
C GLN A 12 6.62 2.46 5.18
N SER A 13 7.02 1.22 5.46
CA SER A 13 6.35 0.03 4.90
C SER A 13 4.94 -0.14 5.47
N PHE A 14 4.73 0.12 6.76
CA PHE A 14 3.40 0.12 7.37
C PHE A 14 2.51 1.24 6.82
N VAL A 15 3.07 2.43 6.58
CA VAL A 15 2.33 3.56 6.03
C VAL A 15 1.95 3.31 4.57
N LYS A 16 2.85 2.74 3.76
CA LYS A 16 2.56 2.37 2.36
C LYS A 16 1.40 1.38 2.26
N ALA A 17 1.29 0.44 3.19
CA ALA A 17 0.15 -0.48 3.28
C ALA A 17 -1.14 0.15 3.85
N GLY A 18 -1.22 1.48 3.96
CA GLY A 18 -2.41 2.18 4.47
C GLY A 18 -2.67 1.94 5.96
N LEU A 19 -1.68 1.44 6.72
CA LEU A 19 -1.85 0.96 8.10
C LEU A 19 -2.87 -0.19 8.21
N HIS A 20 -3.05 -0.96 7.12
CA HIS A 20 -3.86 -2.17 7.08
C HIS A 20 -2.96 -3.38 7.32
N PHE A 21 -3.02 -3.93 8.54
CA PHE A 21 -2.18 -5.05 8.98
C PHE A 21 -2.76 -6.43 8.60
N ASP A 22 -3.91 -6.43 7.94
CA ASP A 22 -4.63 -7.56 7.35
C ASP A 22 -4.45 -7.65 5.83
N GLY A 23 -3.57 -6.83 5.25
CA GLY A 23 -3.17 -6.98 3.86
C GLY A 23 -2.39 -8.30 3.62
N PRO A 24 -2.42 -8.85 2.40
CA PRO A 24 -1.82 -10.14 2.04
C PRO A 24 -0.40 -10.39 2.57
N ALA A 25 0.48 -9.40 2.41
CA ALA A 25 1.87 -9.51 2.79
C ALA A 25 2.03 -9.56 4.32
N PHE A 26 1.27 -8.73 5.05
CA PHE A 26 1.29 -8.75 6.51
C PHE A 26 0.64 -10.01 7.08
N GLU A 27 -0.43 -10.52 6.45
CA GLU A 27 -1.03 -11.80 6.84
C GLU A 27 -0.07 -12.97 6.60
N SER A 28 0.57 -13.02 5.43
CA SER A 28 1.56 -14.05 5.11
C SER A 28 2.78 -13.98 6.04
N PHE A 29 3.29 -12.77 6.29
CA PHE A 29 4.37 -12.56 7.25
C PHE A 29 3.97 -13.00 8.67
N ARG A 30 2.75 -12.67 9.11
CA ARG A 30 2.20 -13.13 10.40
C ARG A 30 2.14 -14.65 10.47
N LYS A 31 1.65 -15.33 9.42
CA LYS A 31 1.63 -16.81 9.36
C LYS A 31 3.03 -17.40 9.56
N TYR A 32 4.04 -16.83 8.90
CA TYR A 32 5.43 -17.27 9.05
C TYR A 32 6.01 -16.97 10.44
N CYS A 33 5.65 -15.85 11.06
CA CYS A 33 6.04 -15.58 12.44
C CYS A 33 5.38 -16.55 13.44
N GLU A 34 4.09 -16.82 13.29
CA GLU A 34 3.35 -17.79 14.11
C GLU A 34 3.92 -19.22 13.98
N ALA A 35 4.42 -19.57 12.79
CA ALA A 35 5.12 -20.81 12.52
C ALA A 35 6.59 -20.85 13.03
N ASN A 36 7.11 -19.76 13.63
CA ASN A 36 8.52 -19.59 14.02
C ASN A 36 9.51 -19.73 12.84
N GLU A 37 9.07 -19.32 11.65
CA GLU A 37 9.85 -19.35 10.43
C GLU A 37 10.55 -18.01 10.13
N LEU A 38 9.89 -16.90 10.49
CA LEU A 38 10.43 -15.55 10.45
C LEU A 38 10.31 -14.90 11.83
N PHE A 39 11.28 -14.06 12.21
CA PHE A 39 11.33 -13.41 13.52
C PHE A 39 11.30 -11.90 13.34
N HIS A 40 10.20 -11.28 13.74
CA HIS A 40 10.04 -9.83 13.65
C HIS A 40 10.79 -9.14 14.80
N VAL A 41 11.71 -8.25 14.45
CA VAL A 41 12.43 -7.37 15.37
C VAL A 41 12.07 -5.94 14.99
N SER A 42 11.57 -5.17 15.95
CA SER A 42 11.21 -3.77 15.76
C SER A 42 11.95 -2.89 16.77
N THR A 43 11.79 -1.58 16.68
CA THR A 43 12.41 -0.63 17.60
C THR A 43 11.35 0.18 18.32
N SER A 44 11.70 0.68 19.51
CA SER A 44 10.83 1.60 20.25
C SER A 44 10.49 2.90 19.48
N VAL A 45 11.29 3.23 18.46
CA VAL A 45 11.02 4.35 17.55
C VAL A 45 9.90 3.99 16.59
N VAL A 46 10.04 2.90 15.83
CA VAL A 46 9.02 2.45 14.87
C VAL A 46 7.68 2.21 15.57
N ASP A 47 7.67 1.57 16.74
CA ASP A 47 6.45 1.37 17.53
C ASP A 47 5.70 2.70 17.80
N ARG A 48 6.44 3.74 18.22
CA ARG A 48 5.87 5.06 18.51
C ARG A 48 5.43 5.79 17.26
N GLU A 49 6.19 5.69 16.18
CA GLU A 49 5.86 6.35 14.92
C GLU A 49 4.61 5.77 14.29
N VAL A 50 4.52 4.43 14.18
CA VAL A 50 3.32 3.76 13.64
C VAL A 50 2.10 4.10 14.51
N LYS A 51 2.22 4.05 15.83
CA LYS A 51 1.13 4.47 16.75
C LYS A 51 0.73 5.94 16.58
N SER A 52 1.68 6.82 16.27
CA SER A 52 1.42 8.24 15.97
C SER A 52 0.68 8.40 14.63
N LYS A 53 1.11 7.67 13.59
CA LYS A 53 0.46 7.66 12.27
C LYS A 53 -0.96 7.12 12.33
N ILE A 54 -1.21 6.07 13.10
CA ILE A 54 -2.55 5.56 13.38
C ILE A 54 -3.41 6.65 14.03
N ALA A 55 -2.90 7.33 15.05
CA ALA A 55 -3.65 8.41 15.71
C ALA A 55 -3.96 9.58 14.75
N LEU A 56 -3.04 9.93 13.86
CA LEU A 56 -3.31 10.94 12.83
C LEU A 56 -4.40 10.48 11.86
N SER A 57 -4.29 9.26 11.32
CA SER A 57 -5.28 8.69 10.39
C SER A 57 -6.69 8.62 11.02
N VAL A 58 -6.79 8.18 12.28
CA VAL A 58 -8.06 8.17 13.03
C VAL A 58 -8.64 9.57 13.19
N LYS A 59 -7.79 10.57 13.49
CA LYS A 59 -8.23 11.96 13.64
C LYS A 59 -8.83 12.49 12.33
N ASP A 60 -8.18 12.20 11.21
CA ASP A 60 -8.61 12.65 9.90
C ASP A 60 -9.93 11.96 9.49
N ALA A 61 -10.07 10.66 9.76
CA ALA A 61 -11.31 9.91 9.57
C ALA A 61 -12.47 10.47 10.42
N ILE A 62 -12.25 10.77 11.70
CA ILE A 62 -13.27 11.39 12.57
C ILE A 62 -13.68 12.76 12.03
N SER A 63 -12.73 13.58 11.59
CA SER A 63 -12.99 14.89 10.98
C SER A 63 -13.83 14.78 9.70
N ALA A 64 -13.55 13.78 8.86
CA ALA A 64 -14.33 13.48 7.67
C ALA A 64 -15.77 13.06 8.02
N ILE A 65 -15.95 12.18 9.00
CA ILE A 65 -17.28 11.76 9.51
C ILE A 65 -18.06 12.97 10.04
N GLN A 66 -17.44 13.84 10.83
CA GLN A 66 -18.07 15.05 11.36
C GLN A 66 -18.50 16.00 10.23
N THR A 67 -17.66 16.16 9.21
CA THR A 67 -17.97 16.97 8.04
C THR A 67 -19.14 16.38 7.24
N PHE A 68 -19.14 15.06 7.01
CA PHE A 68 -20.25 14.34 6.41
C PHE A 68 -21.55 14.57 7.18
N ARG A 69 -21.55 14.34 8.51
CA ARG A 69 -22.74 14.54 9.36
C ARG A 69 -23.29 15.97 9.30
N ARG A 70 -22.41 16.97 9.21
CA ARG A 70 -22.80 18.38 9.06
C ARG A 70 -23.46 18.66 7.72
N LYS A 71 -22.92 18.11 6.62
CA LYS A 71 -23.46 18.33 5.25
C LYS A 71 -24.71 17.50 4.98
N ALA A 72 -24.79 16.28 5.51
CA ALA A 72 -25.86 15.31 5.28
C ALA A 72 -27.02 15.38 6.28
N ARG A 73 -27.23 16.52 6.96
CA ARG A 73 -28.27 16.68 8.01
C ARG A 73 -29.67 16.26 7.57
N LEU A 74 -30.02 16.47 6.30
CA LEU A 74 -31.32 16.04 5.77
C LEU A 74 -31.50 14.52 5.87
N LEU A 75 -30.44 13.74 5.68
CA LEU A 75 -30.48 12.28 5.77
C LEU A 75 -30.78 11.81 7.21
N SER A 76 -30.36 12.56 8.23
CA SER A 76 -30.64 12.21 9.64
C SER A 76 -32.14 12.20 9.99
N SER A 77 -32.96 12.88 9.19
CA SER A 77 -34.42 12.93 9.37
C SER A 77 -35.17 11.74 8.74
N LEU A 78 -34.47 10.93 7.93
CA LEU A 78 -35.05 9.74 7.30
C LEU A 78 -35.30 8.66 8.35
N ALA A 79 -36.47 8.02 8.28
CA ALA A 79 -36.85 6.92 9.15
C ALA A 79 -36.21 5.59 8.74
N ASP A 80 -34.91 5.61 8.41
CA ASP A 80 -34.12 4.44 8.05
C ASP A 80 -33.07 4.17 9.14
N ASN A 81 -33.11 2.97 9.70
CA ASN A 81 -32.19 2.58 10.78
C ASN A 81 -30.73 2.47 10.34
N LYS A 82 -30.46 2.15 9.07
CA LYS A 82 -29.09 2.14 8.52
C LYS A 82 -28.55 3.57 8.44
N ILE A 83 -29.40 4.51 7.99
CA ILE A 83 -29.02 5.92 7.88
C ILE A 83 -28.83 6.54 9.26
N LYS A 84 -29.72 6.27 10.22
CA LYS A 84 -29.59 6.77 11.60
C LYS A 84 -28.26 6.38 12.25
N ARG A 85 -27.78 5.16 12.02
CA ARG A 85 -26.48 4.68 12.55
C ARG A 85 -25.29 5.51 12.08
N LEU A 86 -25.34 6.10 10.88
CA LEU A 86 -24.26 6.96 10.37
C LEU A 86 -24.09 8.25 11.19
N PHE A 87 -25.10 8.64 11.97
CA PHE A 87 -25.11 9.83 12.81
C PHE A 87 -24.90 9.53 14.30
N GLU A 88 -24.74 8.27 14.70
CA GLU A 88 -24.47 7.90 16.11
C GLU A 88 -23.07 8.34 16.53
N GLU A 89 -22.95 9.10 17.62
CA GLU A 89 -21.65 9.48 18.17
C GLU A 89 -20.94 8.26 18.75
N ILE A 90 -19.75 7.98 18.22
CA ILE A 90 -18.82 7.00 18.79
C ILE A 90 -17.77 7.83 19.54
N PRO A 91 -17.51 7.55 20.83
CA PRO A 91 -16.49 8.28 21.59
C PRO A 91 -15.13 8.15 20.90
N ASP A 92 -14.47 9.29 20.66
CA ASP A 92 -13.16 9.34 20.00
C ASP A 92 -12.14 8.43 20.71
N GLU A 93 -12.15 8.39 22.05
CA GLU A 93 -11.25 7.56 22.86
C GLU A 93 -11.36 6.05 22.54
N ASP A 94 -12.57 5.56 22.28
CA ASP A 94 -12.80 4.15 21.94
C ASP A 94 -12.27 3.82 20.54
N ILE A 95 -12.34 4.76 19.60
CA ILE A 95 -11.80 4.60 18.24
C ILE A 95 -10.28 4.61 18.28
N TYR A 96 -9.68 5.59 18.97
CA TYR A 96 -8.23 5.69 19.14
C TYR A 96 -7.64 4.44 19.78
N LYS A 97 -8.31 3.91 20.81
CA LYS A 97 -7.87 2.68 21.48
C LYS A 97 -7.94 1.50 20.52
N LYS A 98 -9.10 1.26 19.88
CA LYS A 98 -9.27 0.13 18.95
C LYS A 98 -8.27 0.17 17.80
N ALA A 99 -8.00 1.34 17.23
CA ALA A 99 -7.06 1.48 16.13
C ALA A 99 -5.62 1.13 16.54
N LYS A 100 -5.21 1.52 17.76
CA LYS A 100 -3.91 1.12 18.32
C LYS A 100 -3.86 -0.37 18.64
N ASP A 101 -4.96 -0.92 19.16
CA ASP A 101 -5.07 -2.35 19.47
C ASP A 101 -4.84 -3.21 18.21
N VAL A 102 -5.20 -2.75 17.00
CA VAL A 102 -4.93 -3.50 15.76
C VAL A 102 -3.43 -3.69 15.54
N PHE A 103 -2.64 -2.62 15.69
CA PHE A 103 -1.18 -2.71 15.56
C PHE A 103 -0.56 -3.54 16.67
N ASP A 104 -1.00 -3.36 17.92
CA ASP A 104 -0.53 -4.16 19.05
C ASP A 104 -0.87 -5.66 18.87
N CYS A 105 -2.03 -5.98 18.29
CA CYS A 105 -2.41 -7.35 17.92
C CYS A 105 -1.48 -7.93 16.85
N PHE A 106 -1.16 -7.18 15.79
CA PHE A 106 -0.18 -7.61 14.79
C PHE A 106 1.19 -7.88 15.43
N MET A 107 1.69 -6.93 16.23
CA MET A 107 2.98 -7.06 16.91
C MET A 107 3.02 -8.27 17.84
N SER A 108 1.93 -8.53 18.57
CA SER A 108 1.80 -9.68 19.46
C SER A 108 1.70 -11.00 18.70
N ALA A 109 0.97 -11.06 17.58
CA ALA A 109 0.86 -12.27 16.76
C ALA A 109 2.21 -12.66 16.15
N CYS A 110 2.99 -11.67 15.72
CA CYS A 110 4.34 -11.89 15.23
C CYS A 110 5.38 -12.17 16.33
N SER A 111 4.97 -12.19 17.61
CA SER A 111 5.89 -12.28 18.77
C SER A 111 7.04 -11.27 18.68
N THR A 112 6.73 -10.05 18.25
CA THR A 112 7.73 -9.03 17.90
C THR A 112 8.63 -8.68 19.08
N GLU A 113 9.94 -8.73 18.86
CA GLU A 113 10.92 -8.22 19.82
C GLU A 113 11.12 -6.71 19.61
N ILE A 114 10.82 -5.90 20.63
CA ILE A 114 10.99 -4.43 20.56
C ILE A 114 12.30 -4.04 21.21
N VAL A 115 13.24 -3.57 20.39
CA VAL A 115 14.56 -3.10 20.82
C VAL A 115 14.49 -1.63 21.25
N GLY A 116 14.96 -1.36 22.47
CA GLY A 116 15.10 -0.01 23.02
C GLY A 116 16.35 0.71 22.51
N ALA A 117 16.37 2.03 22.66
CA ALA A 117 17.53 2.86 22.32
C ALA A 117 18.64 2.84 23.39
N ASP A 118 18.50 2.02 24.44
CA ASP A 118 19.38 1.99 25.61
C ASP A 118 20.81 1.55 25.27
N GLY A 119 20.98 0.76 24.20
CA GLY A 119 22.27 0.23 23.76
C GLY A 119 23.06 1.14 22.79
N ILE A 120 22.50 2.29 22.40
CA ILE A 120 23.13 3.18 21.41
C ILE A 120 24.30 3.93 22.01
N ASP A 121 25.42 4.03 21.27
CA ASP A 121 26.50 4.98 21.55
C ASP A 121 26.13 6.39 21.01
N PRO A 122 25.91 7.38 21.89
CA PRO A 122 25.58 8.74 21.45
C PRO A 122 26.69 9.40 20.62
N GLU A 123 27.96 9.05 20.86
CA GLU A 123 29.07 9.62 20.09
C GLU A 123 29.10 9.07 18.66
N GLU A 124 28.76 7.78 18.46
CA GLU A 124 28.57 7.21 17.13
C GLU A 124 27.41 7.91 16.39
N LEU A 125 26.27 8.11 17.07
CA LEU A 125 25.12 8.81 16.49
C LEU A 125 25.46 10.24 16.07
N LEU A 126 26.16 10.99 16.93
CA LEU A 126 26.60 12.36 16.62
C LEU A 126 27.62 12.38 15.49
N PHE A 127 28.53 11.40 15.45
CA PHE A 127 29.49 11.25 14.37
C PHE A 127 28.79 11.03 13.02
N LEU A 128 27.85 10.08 12.94
CA LEU A 128 27.06 9.83 11.71
C LEU A 128 26.33 11.11 11.25
N TYR A 129 25.75 11.86 12.18
CA TYR A 129 25.04 13.11 11.89
C TYR A 129 25.96 14.23 11.37
N PHE A 130 27.07 14.51 12.05
CA PHE A 130 27.97 15.62 11.68
C PHE A 130 28.77 15.31 10.41
N ASP A 131 29.13 14.05 10.19
CA ASP A 131 29.86 13.59 9.01
C ASP A 131 28.94 13.25 7.83
N ARG A 132 27.61 13.33 8.00
CA ARG A 132 26.60 13.06 6.96
C ARG A 132 26.74 11.65 6.39
N LYS A 133 26.86 10.68 7.29
CA LYS A 133 26.90 9.26 6.94
C LYS A 133 25.50 8.67 7.07
N PRO A 134 25.16 7.64 6.27
CA PRO A 134 23.90 6.93 6.40
C PRO A 134 23.61 6.53 7.85
N PRO A 135 22.35 6.62 8.32
CA PRO A 135 21.16 7.02 7.56
C PRO A 135 20.93 8.55 7.48
N PHE A 136 21.95 9.38 7.71
CA PHE A 136 21.87 10.82 7.40
C PHE A 136 22.34 11.08 5.97
N GLY A 137 21.40 11.44 5.08
CA GLY A 137 21.72 11.84 3.71
C GLY A 137 22.23 13.28 3.55
N ASP A 138 22.32 13.75 2.30
CA ASP A 138 22.74 15.12 1.99
C ASP A 138 21.69 16.17 2.42
N GLY A 139 22.07 17.03 3.37
CA GLY A 139 21.24 18.14 3.87
C GLY A 139 21.15 18.17 5.39
N LYS A 140 20.64 19.27 5.96
CA LYS A 140 20.45 19.41 7.43
C LYS A 140 19.21 18.63 7.88
N LYS A 141 19.14 17.31 7.65
CA LYS A 141 17.93 16.54 7.93
C LYS A 141 17.91 16.05 9.38
N LYS A 142 17.54 16.96 10.29
CA LYS A 142 17.14 16.60 11.66
C LYS A 142 15.97 15.62 11.73
N ALA A 143 15.29 15.39 10.61
CA ALA A 143 14.20 14.44 10.47
C ALA A 143 14.67 12.98 10.52
N GLU A 144 15.95 12.68 10.24
CA GLU A 144 16.47 11.29 10.15
C GLU A 144 16.96 10.73 11.49
N PHE A 145 16.87 11.50 12.59
CA PHE A 145 17.26 11.00 13.91
C PHE A 145 16.47 9.76 14.35
N PRO A 146 15.15 9.65 14.13
CA PRO A 146 14.38 8.43 14.39
C PRO A 146 14.99 7.22 13.67
N ASP A 147 15.30 7.34 12.38
CA ASP A 147 15.84 6.24 11.57
C ASP A 147 17.25 5.85 12.02
N ALA A 148 18.10 6.83 12.31
CA ALA A 148 19.42 6.60 12.91
C ALA A 148 19.33 5.89 14.26
N ILE A 149 18.39 6.30 15.12
CA ILE A 149 18.17 5.65 16.41
C ILE A 149 17.66 4.23 16.20
N SER A 150 16.75 3.99 15.27
CA SER A 150 16.25 2.65 14.95
C SER A 150 17.38 1.71 14.53
N ILE A 151 18.16 2.13 13.53
CA ILE A 151 19.25 1.31 12.98
C ILE A 151 20.34 1.06 14.01
N LEU A 152 20.76 2.07 14.78
CA LEU A 152 21.76 1.86 15.84
C LEU A 152 21.22 1.00 16.99
N SER A 153 19.93 1.07 17.30
CA SER A 153 19.30 0.17 18.27
C SER A 153 19.44 -1.29 17.80
N LEU A 154 19.08 -1.56 16.54
CA LEU A 154 19.23 -2.89 15.94
C LEU A 154 20.69 -3.33 15.91
N LYS A 155 21.62 -2.44 15.56
CA LYS A 155 23.07 -2.73 15.53
C LYS A 155 23.60 -3.13 16.90
N SER A 156 23.14 -2.46 17.96
CA SER A 156 23.51 -2.81 19.34
C SER A 156 22.87 -4.11 19.84
N TYR A 157 21.76 -4.53 19.22
CA TYR A 157 21.03 -5.74 19.56
C TYR A 157 21.58 -6.98 18.88
N LEU A 158 22.02 -6.86 17.63
CA LEU A 158 22.61 -7.98 16.86
C LEU A 158 23.98 -8.38 17.43
N GLN A 159 24.25 -9.68 17.43
CA GLN A 159 25.62 -10.19 17.65
C GLN A 159 26.47 -10.00 16.38
N ASP A 160 27.80 -10.07 16.52
CA ASP A 160 28.74 -9.77 15.43
C ASP A 160 28.48 -10.57 14.12
N ASP A 161 27.96 -11.80 14.22
CA ASP A 161 27.66 -12.69 13.11
C ASP A 161 26.17 -12.78 12.74
N GLU A 162 25.31 -12.06 13.45
CA GLU A 162 23.87 -12.03 13.17
C GLU A 162 23.55 -11.00 12.10
N LYS A 163 22.70 -11.41 11.14
CA LYS A 163 22.16 -10.51 10.11
C LYS A 163 20.67 -10.26 10.31
N ILE A 164 20.19 -9.16 9.77
CA ILE A 164 18.76 -8.80 9.73
C ILE A 164 18.36 -8.28 8.35
N TYR A 165 17.17 -8.66 7.89
CA TYR A 165 16.56 -8.01 6.73
C TYR A 165 15.92 -6.68 7.15
N VAL A 166 16.24 -5.60 6.44
CA VAL A 166 15.63 -4.27 6.59
C VAL A 166 14.66 -4.07 5.45
N VAL A 167 13.36 -4.15 5.76
CA VAL A 167 12.28 -3.91 4.81
C VAL A 167 11.98 -2.42 4.76
N SER A 168 12.56 -1.73 3.77
CA SER A 168 12.33 -0.31 3.51
C SER A 168 12.68 0.04 2.07
N ASP A 169 11.91 0.97 1.50
CA ASP A 169 12.23 1.58 0.22
C ASP A 169 13.02 2.90 0.38
N ASP A 170 13.33 3.30 1.63
CA ASP A 170 14.06 4.52 1.92
C ASP A 170 15.52 4.46 1.46
N GLY A 171 15.96 5.51 0.74
CA GLY A 171 17.29 5.58 0.15
C GLY A 171 18.41 5.72 1.19
N ASP A 172 18.16 6.42 2.30
CA ASP A 172 19.13 6.63 3.36
C ASP A 172 19.33 5.33 4.17
N LEU A 173 18.26 4.53 4.39
CA LEU A 173 18.35 3.18 4.98
C LEU A 173 19.03 2.16 4.05
N LYS A 174 18.72 2.18 2.75
CA LYS A 174 19.41 1.37 1.73
C LYS A 174 20.91 1.65 1.73
N ALA A 175 21.30 2.92 1.82
CA ALA A 175 22.70 3.32 1.87
C ALA A 175 23.40 2.79 3.14
N PHE A 176 22.73 2.80 4.29
CA PHE A 176 23.28 2.21 5.51
C PHE A 176 23.53 0.70 5.36
N CYS A 177 22.55 -0.04 4.82
CA CYS A 177 22.68 -1.48 4.60
C CYS A 177 23.80 -1.83 3.61
N ALA A 178 24.13 -0.93 2.68
CA ALA A 178 25.26 -1.12 1.78
C ALA A 178 26.62 -1.00 2.48
N ASP A 179 26.70 -0.21 3.57
CA ASP A 179 27.92 0.01 4.35
C ASP A 179 28.12 -1.06 5.44
N ASP A 180 27.05 -1.64 5.99
CA ASP A 180 27.10 -2.66 7.05
C ASP A 180 26.52 -4.02 6.58
N PRO A 181 27.36 -5.06 6.41
CA PRO A 181 26.95 -6.35 5.84
C PRO A 181 26.00 -7.17 6.74
N ASN A 182 25.83 -6.77 8.01
CA ASN A 182 24.85 -7.39 8.90
C ASN A 182 23.41 -6.92 8.60
N PHE A 183 23.24 -5.85 7.84
CA PHE A 183 21.95 -5.31 7.44
C PHE A 183 21.70 -5.56 5.96
N ILE A 184 20.61 -6.27 5.66
CA ILE A 184 20.30 -6.67 4.29
C ILE A 184 19.07 -5.91 3.83
N SER A 185 19.26 -4.97 2.92
CA SER A 185 18.16 -4.16 2.41
C SER A 185 17.23 -4.99 1.52
N VAL A 186 15.93 -4.84 1.73
CA VAL A 186 14.87 -5.34 0.84
C VAL A 186 13.82 -4.24 0.69
N GLU A 187 13.39 -3.96 -0.53
CA GLU A 187 12.55 -2.79 -0.85
C GLU A 187 11.10 -2.89 -0.37
N SER A 188 10.59 -4.11 -0.16
CA SER A 188 9.22 -4.35 0.29
C SER A 188 9.08 -5.68 1.02
N LEU A 189 7.99 -5.81 1.78
CA LEU A 189 7.67 -7.07 2.47
C LEU A 189 7.41 -8.19 1.45
N ASP A 190 6.81 -7.87 0.31
CA ASP A 190 6.51 -8.80 -0.77
C ASP A 190 7.79 -9.46 -1.30
N LYS A 191 8.83 -8.66 -1.57
CA LYS A 191 10.12 -9.16 -2.04
C LYS A 191 10.82 -10.01 -0.97
N LEU A 192 10.67 -9.67 0.31
CA LEU A 192 11.21 -10.50 1.39
C LEU A 192 10.54 -11.87 1.43
N LEU A 193 9.22 -11.90 1.33
CA LEU A 193 8.45 -13.14 1.30
C LEU A 193 8.76 -13.95 0.04
N ASP A 194 8.98 -13.29 -1.09
CA ASP A 194 9.45 -13.93 -2.33
C ASP A 194 10.83 -14.60 -2.14
N ILE A 195 11.79 -13.91 -1.52
CA ILE A 195 13.11 -14.47 -1.15
C ILE A 195 12.95 -15.66 -0.21
N TYR A 196 12.05 -15.54 0.78
CA TYR A 196 11.78 -16.60 1.75
C TYR A 196 11.24 -17.85 1.05
N THR A 197 10.18 -17.71 0.26
CA THR A 197 9.53 -18.84 -0.43
C THR A 197 10.43 -19.44 -1.51
N THR A 198 11.27 -18.64 -2.18
CA THR A 198 12.32 -19.14 -3.09
C THR A 198 13.25 -20.13 -2.38
N HIS A 199 13.58 -19.84 -1.11
CA HIS A 199 14.49 -20.67 -0.33
C HIS A 199 13.82 -21.89 0.29
N THR A 200 12.54 -21.79 0.67
CA THR A 200 11.87 -22.82 1.47
C THR A 200 10.96 -23.74 0.67
N SER A 201 10.56 -23.37 -0.53
CA SER A 201 9.62 -24.16 -1.33
C SER A 201 10.21 -24.55 -2.69
N VAL A 202 10.18 -25.86 -2.97
CA VAL A 202 10.53 -26.41 -4.29
C VAL A 202 9.52 -26.02 -5.38
N ARG A 203 8.34 -25.55 -4.99
CA ARG A 203 7.24 -25.16 -5.90
C ARG A 203 7.38 -23.74 -6.40
N HIS A 204 8.16 -22.89 -5.72
CA HIS A 204 8.25 -21.47 -6.00
C HIS A 204 8.52 -21.18 -7.48
N GLU A 205 9.51 -21.86 -8.07
CA GLU A 205 9.85 -21.67 -9.48
C GLU A 205 8.68 -22.05 -10.40
N GLN A 206 7.96 -23.14 -10.12
CA GLN A 206 6.82 -23.55 -10.93
C GLN A 206 5.64 -22.57 -10.81
N VAL A 207 5.44 -21.98 -9.63
CA VAL A 207 4.46 -20.88 -9.45
C VAL A 207 4.88 -19.69 -10.30
N LYS A 208 6.14 -19.25 -10.26
CA LYS A 208 6.63 -18.14 -11.12
C LYS A 208 6.45 -18.46 -12.61
N GLN A 209 6.77 -19.69 -13.03
CA GLN A 209 6.59 -20.14 -14.42
C GLN A 209 5.13 -20.13 -14.87
N TYR A 210 4.17 -20.38 -13.97
CA TYR A 210 2.75 -20.27 -14.29
C TYR A 210 2.39 -18.85 -14.78
N PHE A 211 2.89 -17.80 -14.12
CA PHE A 211 2.62 -16.41 -14.52
C PHE A 211 3.29 -16.04 -15.84
N ILE A 212 4.48 -16.59 -16.13
CA ILE A 212 5.17 -16.38 -17.41
C ILE A 212 4.39 -17.05 -18.56
N VAL A 213 3.95 -18.30 -18.37
CA VAL A 213 3.25 -19.07 -19.42
C VAL A 213 1.84 -18.51 -19.67
N ASN A 214 1.16 -18.05 -18.63
CA ASN A 214 -0.23 -17.57 -18.68
C ASN A 214 -0.35 -16.04 -18.69
N GLU A 215 0.74 -15.31 -18.93
CA GLU A 215 0.78 -13.84 -18.84
C GLU A 215 -0.35 -13.16 -19.62
N ASN A 216 -0.58 -13.58 -20.88
CA ASN A 216 -1.65 -13.03 -21.71
C ASN A 216 -3.04 -13.28 -21.14
N GLN A 217 -3.29 -14.45 -20.56
CA GLN A 217 -4.58 -14.79 -19.96
C GLN A 217 -4.82 -13.95 -18.71
N ILE A 218 -3.79 -13.76 -17.89
CA ILE A 218 -3.85 -12.95 -16.67
C ILE A 218 -4.08 -11.47 -17.04
N LYS A 219 -3.35 -10.95 -18.03
CA LYS A 219 -3.57 -9.59 -18.57
C LYS A 219 -4.98 -9.39 -19.12
N GLN A 220 -5.56 -10.41 -19.76
CA GLN A 220 -6.95 -10.37 -20.21
C GLN A 220 -7.92 -10.29 -19.01
N LYS A 221 -7.72 -11.11 -17.96
CA LYS A 221 -8.54 -11.02 -16.74
C LYS A 221 -8.44 -9.66 -16.06
N ILE A 222 -7.24 -9.08 -15.97
CA ILE A 222 -7.02 -7.72 -15.43
C ILE A 222 -7.77 -6.68 -16.27
N THR A 223 -7.73 -6.81 -17.59
CA THR A 223 -8.45 -5.92 -18.51
C THR A 223 -9.95 -5.99 -18.26
N GLU A 224 -10.51 -7.20 -18.29
CA GLU A 224 -11.94 -7.43 -18.05
C GLU A 224 -12.37 -6.91 -16.67
N PHE A 225 -11.56 -7.11 -15.64
CA PHE A 225 -11.82 -6.62 -14.29
C PHE A 225 -11.87 -5.09 -14.23
N LEU A 226 -10.86 -4.41 -14.77
CA LEU A 226 -10.76 -2.95 -14.70
C LEU A 226 -11.82 -2.25 -15.56
N GLU A 227 -12.17 -2.82 -16.73
CA GLU A 227 -13.22 -2.28 -17.59
C GLU A 227 -14.64 -2.48 -17.02
N ASP A 228 -14.84 -3.45 -16.13
CA ASP A 228 -16.11 -3.67 -15.41
C ASP A 228 -16.25 -2.79 -14.15
N CYS A 229 -15.17 -2.12 -13.72
CA CYS A 229 -15.22 -1.22 -12.57
C CYS A 229 -16.01 0.05 -12.87
N ASP A 230 -16.78 0.52 -11.88
CA ASP A 230 -17.38 1.85 -11.92
C ASP A 230 -16.27 2.91 -11.98
N VAL A 231 -16.40 3.90 -12.87
CA VAL A 231 -15.44 4.99 -13.04
C VAL A 231 -16.16 6.32 -12.82
N TYR A 232 -15.59 7.22 -12.02
CA TYR A 232 -16.18 8.52 -11.76
C TYR A 232 -15.17 9.64 -11.93
N ASN A 233 -15.66 10.78 -12.43
CA ASN A 233 -14.87 11.98 -12.62
C ASN A 233 -14.91 12.85 -11.35
N SER A 234 -13.74 13.06 -10.75
CA SER A 234 -13.50 13.88 -9.56
C SER A 234 -12.65 15.09 -9.92
N SER A 235 -13.05 15.78 -11.00
CA SER A 235 -12.41 17.01 -11.46
C SER A 235 -13.18 18.25 -11.00
N THR A 236 -12.65 19.43 -11.31
CA THR A 236 -13.35 20.71 -11.06
C THR A 236 -14.41 21.02 -12.11
N TRP A 237 -14.52 20.20 -13.16
CA TRP A 237 -15.56 20.32 -14.18
C TRP A 237 -16.92 19.90 -13.62
N GLU A 238 -17.66 20.88 -13.09
CA GLU A 238 -18.95 20.69 -12.44
C GLU A 238 -19.95 19.97 -13.37
N ASP A 239 -20.68 19.00 -12.81
CA ASP A 239 -21.67 18.15 -13.49
C ASP A 239 -21.11 17.32 -14.67
N ALA A 240 -19.79 17.13 -14.77
CA ALA A 240 -19.17 16.27 -15.78
C ALA A 240 -19.06 14.82 -15.31
N GLU A 241 -19.53 13.89 -16.15
CA GLU A 241 -19.62 12.46 -15.86
C GLU A 241 -18.83 11.62 -16.87
N VAL A 242 -18.39 10.44 -16.44
CA VAL A 242 -17.71 9.47 -17.34
C VAL A 242 -18.73 8.85 -18.29
N ASP A 243 -18.41 8.84 -19.58
CA ASP A 243 -19.18 8.20 -20.65
C ASP A 243 -18.54 6.86 -21.04
N GLY A 244 -19.21 5.75 -20.73
CA GLY A 244 -18.82 4.41 -21.18
C GLY A 244 -17.67 3.75 -20.39
N GLY A 245 -17.31 4.26 -19.21
CA GLY A 245 -16.27 3.70 -18.34
C GLY A 245 -14.84 3.97 -18.81
N LEU A 246 -13.93 3.05 -18.53
CA LEU A 246 -12.55 3.09 -19.02
C LEU A 246 -12.32 2.03 -20.10
N THR A 247 -11.33 2.25 -20.96
CA THR A 247 -10.84 1.25 -21.93
C THR A 247 -9.34 1.09 -21.78
N ILE A 248 -8.87 -0.12 -21.52
CA ILE A 248 -7.46 -0.40 -21.35
C ILE A 248 -6.75 -0.29 -22.71
N ILE A 249 -5.67 0.49 -22.75
CA ILE A 249 -4.82 0.66 -23.94
C ILE A 249 -3.62 -0.27 -23.84
N ASN A 250 -2.97 -0.28 -22.67
CA ASN A 250 -1.75 -1.03 -22.45
C ASN A 250 -1.62 -1.50 -21.00
N LEU A 251 -0.99 -2.66 -20.83
CA LEU A 251 -0.61 -3.22 -19.54
C LEU A 251 0.89 -3.48 -19.54
N GLY A 252 1.56 -3.07 -18.46
CA GLY A 252 2.98 -3.30 -18.20
C GLY A 252 3.33 -4.77 -17.98
N ASP A 253 4.57 -5.04 -17.62
CA ASP A 253 5.06 -6.39 -17.39
C ASP A 253 4.60 -6.94 -16.03
N ILE A 254 4.40 -8.26 -15.96
CA ILE A 254 4.01 -8.94 -14.72
C ILE A 254 5.28 -9.46 -14.04
N GLU A 255 5.62 -8.87 -12.88
CA GLU A 255 6.70 -9.33 -12.01
C GLU A 255 6.14 -9.94 -10.72
N PRO A 256 5.75 -11.23 -10.73
CA PRO A 256 5.08 -11.86 -9.59
C PRO A 256 6.00 -11.91 -8.38
N SER A 257 5.46 -11.75 -7.18
CA SER A 257 6.10 -12.01 -5.88
C SER A 257 5.25 -13.00 -5.08
N VAL A 258 5.83 -14.13 -4.69
CA VAL A 258 5.12 -15.19 -3.98
C VAL A 258 5.13 -14.89 -2.48
N LEU A 259 3.98 -14.48 -1.95
CA LEU A 259 3.80 -14.09 -0.55
C LEU A 259 3.68 -15.30 0.36
N TYR A 260 2.95 -16.31 -0.11
CA TYR A 260 2.70 -17.55 0.62
C TYR A 260 2.61 -18.73 -0.34
N ILE A 261 3.05 -19.90 0.11
CA ILE A 261 3.02 -21.13 -0.68
C ILE A 261 2.95 -22.35 0.24
N ASP A 262 2.03 -23.27 -0.04
CA ASP A 262 1.97 -24.57 0.62
C ASP A 262 1.80 -25.73 -0.38
N ASP A 263 1.06 -26.77 0.00
CA ASP A 263 0.84 -27.97 -0.81
C ASP A 263 -0.37 -27.85 -1.75
N GLU A 264 -1.30 -26.93 -1.47
CA GLU A 264 -2.58 -26.81 -2.17
C GLU A 264 -2.78 -25.43 -2.82
N GLU A 265 -2.15 -24.39 -2.26
CA GLU A 265 -2.33 -23.01 -2.75
C GLU A 265 -1.04 -22.17 -2.69
N SER A 266 -1.07 -21.06 -3.43
CA SER A 266 -0.11 -19.98 -3.28
C SER A 266 -0.79 -18.64 -3.43
N GLN A 267 -0.32 -17.66 -2.66
CA GLN A 267 -0.74 -16.27 -2.77
C GLN A 267 0.37 -15.48 -3.44
N VAL A 268 0.04 -14.81 -4.54
CA VAL A 268 1.00 -14.07 -5.37
C VAL A 268 0.51 -12.63 -5.52
N THR A 269 1.43 -11.68 -5.48
CA THR A 269 1.15 -10.26 -5.72
C THR A 269 2.11 -9.69 -6.77
N PHE A 270 1.67 -8.68 -7.51
CA PHE A 270 2.53 -7.88 -8.38
C PHE A 270 1.91 -6.51 -8.66
N ASP A 271 2.75 -5.52 -8.91
CA ASP A 271 2.31 -4.24 -9.44
C ASP A 271 2.28 -4.30 -10.97
N ILE A 272 1.25 -3.69 -11.57
CA ILE A 272 1.11 -3.57 -13.02
C ILE A 272 0.81 -2.13 -13.41
N ASP A 273 1.63 -1.59 -14.31
CA ASP A 273 1.38 -0.29 -14.91
C ASP A 273 0.26 -0.41 -15.95
N VAL A 274 -0.74 0.46 -15.85
CA VAL A 274 -1.93 0.43 -16.69
C VAL A 274 -2.09 1.78 -17.36
N GLU A 275 -2.16 1.76 -18.69
CA GLU A 275 -2.56 2.91 -19.48
C GLU A 275 -3.99 2.67 -19.99
N PHE A 276 -4.90 3.59 -19.70
CA PHE A 276 -6.29 3.50 -20.10
C PHE A 276 -6.84 4.82 -20.60
N LYS A 277 -7.91 4.72 -21.38
CA LYS A 277 -8.65 5.83 -21.94
C LYS A 277 -9.95 6.02 -21.18
N VAL A 278 -10.30 7.25 -20.89
CA VAL A 278 -11.62 7.61 -20.35
C VAL A 278 -12.18 8.79 -21.14
N THR A 279 -13.49 8.75 -21.40
CA THR A 279 -14.21 9.88 -21.98
C THR A 279 -15.11 10.47 -20.91
N VAL A 280 -15.04 11.78 -20.70
CA VAL A 280 -15.86 12.53 -19.75
C VAL A 280 -16.67 13.55 -20.53
N THR A 281 -17.97 13.60 -20.27
CA THR A 281 -18.90 14.55 -20.89
C THR A 281 -19.50 15.42 -19.82
N GLY A 282 -19.45 16.73 -20.04
CA GLY A 282 -19.98 17.72 -19.11
C GLY A 282 -20.51 18.95 -19.81
N PRO A 283 -20.97 19.95 -19.04
CA PRO A 283 -21.44 21.21 -19.60
C PRO A 283 -20.31 21.94 -20.34
N ASP A 284 -20.62 22.51 -21.52
CA ASP A 284 -19.65 23.32 -22.29
C ASP A 284 -19.54 24.72 -21.66
N PHE A 285 -18.62 24.89 -20.71
CA PHE A 285 -18.35 26.19 -20.11
C PHE A 285 -17.55 27.07 -21.07
N ASN A 286 -16.74 26.51 -21.98
CA ASN A 286 -16.03 27.34 -22.96
C ASN A 286 -16.97 28.21 -23.83
N ASN A 287 -18.17 27.71 -24.13
CA ASN A 287 -19.21 28.44 -24.85
C ASN A 287 -20.36 28.94 -23.95
N GLY A 288 -20.19 28.88 -22.63
CA GLY A 288 -21.18 29.32 -21.65
C GLY A 288 -21.38 30.84 -21.60
N ILE A 289 -22.57 31.28 -21.21
CA ILE A 289 -22.91 32.69 -21.03
C ILE A 289 -22.92 33.01 -19.53
N TYR A 290 -22.09 33.98 -19.12
CA TYR A 290 -22.06 34.43 -17.73
C TYR A 290 -23.16 35.47 -17.46
N ASP A 291 -24.07 35.14 -16.53
CA ASP A 291 -25.09 36.09 -16.06
C ASP A 291 -24.59 36.81 -14.80
N ARG A 292 -24.46 38.14 -14.89
CA ARG A 292 -23.99 38.98 -13.79
C ARG A 292 -25.04 39.20 -12.71
N GLU A 293 -26.33 39.11 -13.02
CA GLU A 293 -27.41 39.28 -12.04
C GLU A 293 -27.48 38.06 -11.11
N ASP A 294 -27.34 36.86 -11.67
CA ASP A 294 -27.38 35.61 -10.92
C ASP A 294 -26.00 35.16 -10.39
N GLY A 295 -24.91 35.76 -10.88
CA GLY A 295 -23.54 35.43 -10.47
C GLY A 295 -23.11 34.01 -10.83
N ARG A 296 -23.70 33.42 -11.88
CA ARG A 296 -23.43 32.06 -12.34
C ARG A 296 -23.38 31.98 -13.86
N MET A 297 -22.80 30.88 -14.33
CA MET A 297 -22.64 30.60 -15.74
C MET A 297 -23.74 29.67 -16.23
N TYR A 298 -24.32 29.97 -17.40
CA TYR A 298 -25.30 29.13 -18.05
C TYR A 298 -24.70 28.48 -19.29
N THR A 299 -24.82 27.16 -19.38
CA THR A 299 -24.41 26.33 -20.51
C THR A 299 -25.67 25.75 -21.18
N PHE A 300 -25.64 25.61 -22.50
CA PHE A 300 -26.79 25.10 -23.28
C PHE A 300 -26.49 23.81 -24.05
N ASP A 301 -25.20 23.51 -24.21
CA ASP A 301 -24.69 22.31 -24.87
C ASP A 301 -23.72 21.58 -23.93
N SER A 302 -23.43 20.33 -24.26
CA SER A 302 -22.40 19.52 -23.60
C SER A 302 -21.19 19.36 -24.52
N THR A 303 -20.01 19.24 -23.93
CA THR A 303 -18.79 18.84 -24.64
C THR A 303 -18.21 17.59 -24.00
N SER A 304 -17.44 16.83 -24.79
CA SER A 304 -16.80 15.60 -24.33
C SER A 304 -15.30 15.73 -24.48
N ARG A 305 -14.58 15.29 -23.45
CA ARG A 305 -13.14 15.19 -23.46
C ARG A 305 -12.71 13.74 -23.26
N THR A 306 -11.68 13.37 -23.98
CA THR A 306 -11.05 12.07 -23.86
C THR A 306 -9.63 12.26 -23.36
N SER A 307 -9.27 11.53 -22.31
CA SER A 307 -7.93 11.54 -21.73
C SER A 307 -7.35 10.14 -21.66
N THR A 308 -6.04 10.05 -21.83
CA THR A 308 -5.26 8.84 -21.53
C THR A 308 -4.60 9.04 -20.17
N ILE A 309 -4.78 8.08 -19.28
CA ILE A 309 -4.27 8.10 -17.91
C ILE A 309 -3.37 6.88 -17.72
N SER A 310 -2.22 7.09 -17.09
CA SER A 310 -1.32 6.02 -16.66
C SER A 310 -1.30 5.95 -15.13
N THR A 311 -1.51 4.76 -14.58
CA THR A 311 -1.45 4.51 -13.14
C THR A 311 -0.96 3.09 -12.89
N THR A 312 -0.46 2.82 -11.69
CA THR A 312 -0.04 1.48 -11.27
C THR A 312 -1.10 0.89 -10.35
N TYR A 313 -1.43 -0.38 -10.56
CA TYR A 313 -2.31 -1.14 -9.68
C TYR A 313 -1.57 -2.33 -9.08
N THR A 314 -1.84 -2.64 -7.82
CA THR A 314 -1.38 -3.88 -7.18
C THR A 314 -2.43 -4.97 -7.40
N VAL A 315 -2.00 -6.09 -7.99
CA VAL A 315 -2.83 -7.25 -8.31
C VAL A 315 -2.46 -8.40 -7.39
N GLU A 316 -3.48 -9.01 -6.79
CA GLU A 316 -3.37 -10.18 -5.93
C GLU A 316 -4.03 -11.37 -6.61
N VAL A 317 -3.33 -12.50 -6.65
CA VAL A 317 -3.80 -13.74 -7.28
C VAL A 317 -3.67 -14.90 -6.31
N PHE A 318 -4.77 -15.62 -6.12
CA PHE A 318 -4.81 -16.89 -5.40
C PHE A 318 -4.76 -18.04 -6.40
N LEU A 319 -3.68 -18.81 -6.36
CA LEU A 319 -3.47 -19.96 -7.24
C LEU A 319 -3.71 -21.23 -6.44
N HIS A 320 -4.70 -22.03 -6.84
CA HIS A 320 -4.92 -23.38 -6.32
C HIS A 320 -4.35 -24.42 -7.27
N TYR A 321 -3.78 -25.49 -6.73
CA TYR A 321 -3.14 -26.53 -7.52
C TYR A 321 -3.06 -27.87 -6.76
N GLU A 322 -2.70 -28.91 -7.50
CA GLU A 322 -2.25 -30.17 -6.92
C GLU A 322 -0.75 -30.33 -7.18
N PHE A 323 0.01 -30.81 -6.20
CA PHE A 323 1.42 -31.10 -6.38
C PHE A 323 1.67 -32.61 -6.47
N VAL A 324 1.89 -33.10 -7.69
CA VAL A 324 2.03 -34.54 -7.98
C VAL A 324 3.39 -34.80 -8.62
N ASP A 325 4.15 -35.74 -8.05
CA ASP A 325 5.47 -36.17 -8.56
C ASP A 325 6.48 -35.03 -8.81
N GLY A 326 6.37 -33.94 -8.03
CA GLY A 326 7.26 -32.79 -8.14
C GLY A 326 6.82 -31.73 -9.15
N GLU A 327 5.61 -31.84 -9.71
CA GLU A 327 5.03 -30.89 -10.67
C GLU A 327 3.71 -30.31 -10.16
N LEU A 328 3.51 -29.01 -10.40
CA LEU A 328 2.22 -28.34 -10.28
C LEU A 328 1.30 -28.81 -11.42
N VAL A 329 0.19 -29.44 -11.06
CA VAL A 329 -0.86 -29.86 -11.98
C VAL A 329 -2.18 -29.22 -11.60
N ASN A 330 -3.08 -29.08 -12.58
CA ASN A 330 -4.41 -28.49 -12.38
C ASN A 330 -4.40 -27.06 -11.78
N ALA A 331 -3.31 -26.31 -11.97
CA ALA A 331 -3.16 -24.96 -11.45
C ALA A 331 -4.19 -23.99 -12.03
N LYS A 332 -4.91 -23.28 -11.15
CA LYS A 332 -5.95 -22.31 -11.51
C LYS A 332 -5.84 -21.06 -10.66
N ASP A 333 -5.87 -19.92 -11.33
CA ASP A 333 -6.01 -18.60 -10.75
C ASP A 333 -7.51 -18.32 -10.53
N ASP A 334 -8.03 -18.87 -9.42
CA ASP A 334 -9.46 -18.88 -9.10
C ASP A 334 -9.97 -17.48 -8.75
N ASP A 335 -9.17 -16.69 -8.02
CA ASP A 335 -9.52 -15.33 -7.60
C ASP A 335 -8.37 -14.36 -7.92
N LEU A 336 -8.71 -13.31 -8.68
CA LEU A 336 -7.86 -12.15 -8.96
C LEU A 336 -8.52 -10.92 -8.37
N TYR A 337 -7.78 -10.20 -7.54
CA TYR A 337 -8.21 -8.95 -6.92
C TYR A 337 -7.26 -7.82 -7.29
N ILE A 338 -7.80 -6.62 -7.49
CA ILE A 338 -7.00 -5.42 -7.76
C ILE A 338 -7.22 -4.42 -6.64
N ALA A 339 -6.16 -4.10 -5.90
CA ALA A 339 -6.23 -3.24 -4.74
C ALA A 339 -6.76 -1.83 -5.09
N GLY A 340 -7.59 -1.27 -4.22
CA GLY A 340 -8.11 0.10 -4.36
C GLY A 340 -9.27 0.28 -5.35
N THR A 341 -9.73 -0.78 -6.01
CA THR A 341 -10.81 -0.70 -7.04
C THR A 341 -12.22 -0.92 -6.49
N SER A 342 -12.37 -1.43 -5.26
CA SER A 342 -13.67 -1.79 -4.67
C SER A 342 -14.64 -0.62 -4.46
N GLY A 343 -14.15 0.62 -4.46
CA GLY A 343 -14.95 1.84 -4.40
C GLY A 343 -15.22 2.50 -5.77
N GLY A 344 -14.78 1.87 -6.85
CA GLY A 344 -14.68 2.48 -8.19
C GLY A 344 -13.33 3.15 -8.43
N ILE A 345 -13.08 3.53 -9.68
CA ILE A 345 -11.86 4.17 -10.15
C ILE A 345 -12.11 5.67 -10.32
N GLU A 346 -11.34 6.47 -9.58
CA GLU A 346 -11.38 7.92 -9.65
C GLU A 346 -10.50 8.44 -10.79
N VAL A 347 -11.04 9.30 -11.64
CA VAL A 347 -10.28 10.05 -12.65
C VAL A 347 -10.51 11.54 -12.50
N ALA A 348 -9.54 12.37 -12.89
CA ALA A 348 -9.68 13.82 -12.90
C ALA A 348 -9.51 14.35 -14.33
N VAL A 349 -10.62 14.47 -15.06
CA VAL A 349 -10.66 15.03 -16.42
C VAL A 349 -11.34 16.38 -16.39
N GLU A 350 -10.58 17.44 -16.61
CA GLU A 350 -11.09 18.82 -16.71
C GLU A 350 -11.62 19.10 -18.12
N GLU A 351 -12.50 20.10 -18.28
CA GLU A 351 -12.91 20.57 -19.62
C GLU A 351 -11.70 21.11 -20.41
N ASN A 352 -10.82 21.84 -19.72
CA ASN A 352 -9.62 22.48 -20.28
C ASN A 352 -8.37 21.95 -19.57
N GLU A 353 -7.31 21.63 -20.32
CA GLU A 353 -6.02 21.29 -19.72
C GLU A 353 -5.49 22.56 -19.04
N THR A 354 -5.14 22.49 -17.76
CA THR A 354 -4.50 23.62 -17.11
C THR A 354 -3.10 23.81 -17.70
N ASP A 355 -2.96 24.82 -18.57
CA ASP A 355 -1.68 25.33 -19.04
C ASP A 355 -0.92 26.00 -17.87
N TRP A 356 -0.34 25.21 -16.97
CA TRP A 356 0.74 25.70 -16.09
C TRP A 356 2.07 25.16 -16.64
N TYR A 357 2.66 25.93 -17.56
CA TYR A 357 4.07 25.81 -17.96
C TYR A 357 5.00 26.49 -16.97
#